data_AF-A0A507B5X5-F1
#
_entry.id   AF-A0A507B5X5-F1
#
_cell.length_a   1.000
_cell.length_b   1.000
_cell.length_c   1.000
_cell.angle_alpha   90.00
_cell.angle_beta   90.00
_cell.angle_gamma   90.00
#
_symmetry.space_group_name_H-M   'P 1'
#
loop_
_entity.id
_entity.type
_entity.pdbx_description
1 polymer ?
#
loop_
_entity_poly.entity_id
_entity_poly.type
_entity_poly.pdbx_seq_one_letter_code
_entity_poly.pdbx_strand_id
1 'polypeptide(L)'
;MSENFVAPGQQRYLRACMVCSIVMTSQRFRDEGCPNCEEFLHLAGSADQIDSCTSQVFEGLISLANPAKSWVAKWQRLDGYVKGVYATKVSGQLPDDVRATIEEEYRVRYIPYVLVLPSSPSPPWIGSADFAFYRRDGSANEAE
;
A
#
# COMPACT_ATOMS: atom_id res chain seq x y z
N MET A 1 -18.01 -1.28 -4.93
CA MET A 1 -16.69 -1.83 -4.55
C MET A 1 -15.88 -1.95 -5.81
N SER A 2 -14.92 -1.06 -6.02
CA SER A 2 -14.07 -1.05 -7.21
C SER A 2 -13.10 -2.23 -7.17
N GLU A 3 -13.25 -3.17 -8.09
CA GLU A 3 -12.21 -4.17 -8.36
C GLU A 3 -11.05 -3.49 -9.07
N ASN A 4 -9.86 -3.54 -8.47
CA ASN A 4 -8.64 -3.00 -9.06
C ASN A 4 -7.98 -4.05 -9.96
N PHE A 5 -8.63 -4.35 -11.09
CA PHE A 5 -8.11 -5.28 -12.09
C PHE A 5 -7.11 -4.57 -13.02
N VAL A 6 -5.95 -5.20 -13.20
CA VAL A 6 -4.86 -4.69 -14.05
C VAL A 6 -4.58 -5.72 -15.13
N ALA A 7 -4.87 -5.37 -16.38
CA ALA A 7 -4.63 -6.26 -17.51
C ALA A 7 -3.12 -6.57 -17.68
N PRO A 8 -2.75 -7.79 -18.10
CA PRO A 8 -1.38 -8.11 -18.50
C PRO A 8 -0.86 -7.07 -19.52
N GLY A 9 0.28 -6.45 -19.24
CA GLY A 9 0.85 -5.36 -20.06
C GLY A 9 0.63 -3.95 -19.50
N GLN A 10 -0.32 -3.75 -18.58
CA GLN A 10 -0.53 -2.46 -17.90
C GLN A 10 0.32 -2.30 -16.63
N GLN A 11 1.13 -3.30 -16.28
CA GLN A 11 1.95 -3.31 -15.06
C GLN A 11 2.94 -2.14 -14.98
N ARG A 12 3.47 -1.67 -16.12
CA ARG A 12 4.37 -0.51 -16.19
C ARG A 12 3.73 0.81 -15.77
N TYR A 13 2.40 0.87 -15.75
CA TYR A 13 1.63 2.05 -15.36
C TYR A 13 1.18 2.00 -13.91
N LEU A 14 1.59 0.97 -13.17
CA LEU A 14 1.32 0.88 -11.75
C LEU A 14 2.16 1.89 -10.99
N ARG A 15 1.51 2.50 -10.01
CA ARG A 15 2.12 3.42 -9.06
C ARG A 15 1.64 3.04 -7.67
N ALA A 16 2.50 3.25 -6.67
CA ALA A 16 2.16 3.08 -5.28
C ALA A 16 2.03 4.46 -4.61
N CYS A 17 0.97 4.66 -3.84
CA CYS A 17 0.81 5.85 -3.02
C CYS A 17 1.90 5.90 -1.94
N MET A 18 2.62 7.02 -1.80
CA MET A 18 3.69 7.14 -0.81
C MET A 18 3.16 7.22 0.65
N VAL A 19 1.87 7.53 0.84
CA VAL A 19 1.23 7.65 2.17
C VAL A 19 0.63 6.34 2.66
N CYS A 20 -0.06 5.57 1.81
CA CYS A 20 -0.77 4.35 2.24
C CYS A 20 -0.29 3.07 1.55
N SER A 21 0.67 3.16 0.62
CA SER A 21 1.21 2.05 -0.18
C SER A 21 0.24 1.36 -1.16
N ILE A 22 -0.99 1.85 -1.33
CA ILE A 22 -1.93 1.25 -2.30
C ILE A 22 -1.38 1.35 -3.73
N VAL A 23 -1.48 0.27 -4.48
CA VAL A 23 -0.99 0.15 -5.86
C VAL A 23 -2.16 0.17 -6.82
N MET A 24 -2.19 1.15 -7.71
CA MET A 24 -3.20 1.29 -8.77
C MET A 24 -2.55 1.79 -10.06
N THR A 25 -3.28 1.75 -11.18
CA THR A 25 -2.80 2.39 -12.40
C THR A 25 -2.79 3.90 -12.23
N SER A 26 -1.85 4.58 -12.90
CA SER A 26 -1.83 6.05 -12.95
C SER A 26 -3.19 6.63 -13.38
N GLN A 27 -3.86 5.99 -14.33
CA GLN A 27 -5.20 6.36 -14.77
C GLN A 27 -6.25 6.26 -13.65
N ARG A 28 -6.24 5.19 -12.85
CA ARG A 28 -7.15 5.05 -11.69
C ARG A 28 -6.95 6.17 -10.68
N PHE A 29 -5.70 6.52 -10.35
CA PHE A 29 -5.44 7.67 -9.48
C PHE A 29 -5.98 8.98 -10.06
N ARG A 30 -5.90 9.15 -11.39
CA ARG A 30 -6.44 10.34 -12.05
C ARG A 30 -7.97 10.39 -12.03
N ASP A 31 -8.63 9.26 -12.26
CA ASP A 31 -10.07 9.19 -12.42
C ASP A 31 -10.81 9.16 -11.07
N GLU A 32 -10.25 8.45 -10.07
CA GLU A 32 -10.92 8.19 -8.78
C GLU A 32 -10.16 8.74 -7.57
N GLY A 33 -8.89 9.10 -7.73
CA GLY A 33 -8.05 9.49 -6.60
C GLY A 33 -7.53 8.30 -5.77
N CYS A 34 -6.89 8.58 -4.63
CA CYS A 34 -6.44 7.53 -3.70
C CYS A 34 -7.56 7.17 -2.71
N PRO A 35 -8.08 5.92 -2.68
CA PRO A 35 -9.23 5.59 -1.83
C PRO A 35 -8.97 5.71 -0.32
N ASN A 36 -7.71 5.81 0.13
CA ASN A 36 -7.37 5.98 1.54
C ASN A 36 -6.88 7.41 1.87
N CYS A 37 -6.50 8.20 0.87
CA CYS A 37 -5.75 9.46 1.08
C CYS A 37 -6.29 10.63 0.26
N GLU A 38 -7.38 10.44 -0.48
CA GLU A 38 -7.92 11.48 -1.37
C GLU A 38 -8.34 12.74 -0.62
N GLU A 39 -8.76 12.59 0.64
CA GLU A 39 -9.18 13.67 1.51
C GLU A 39 -8.12 14.77 1.66
N PHE A 40 -6.83 14.43 1.59
CA PHE A 40 -5.73 15.38 1.79
C PHE A 40 -4.72 15.42 0.63
N LEU A 41 -4.65 14.39 -0.23
CA LEU A 41 -3.76 14.40 -1.40
C LEU A 41 -4.39 15.02 -2.65
N HIS A 42 -5.72 14.97 -2.77
CA HIS A 42 -6.47 15.50 -3.92
C HIS A 42 -5.85 15.08 -5.27
N LEU A 43 -5.71 13.76 -5.49
CA LEU A 43 -5.06 13.23 -6.68
C LEU A 43 -6.00 13.23 -7.90
N ALA A 44 -7.30 13.14 -7.68
CA ALA A 44 -8.28 13.09 -8.76
C ALA A 44 -8.18 14.35 -9.64
N GLY A 45 -8.06 14.15 -10.95
CA GLY A 45 -7.92 15.23 -11.92
C GLY A 45 -6.55 15.91 -11.99
N SER A 46 -5.59 15.61 -11.08
CA SER A 46 -4.29 16.28 -11.01
C SER A 46 -3.12 15.34 -11.30
N ALA A 47 -2.56 15.42 -12.51
CA ALA A 47 -1.41 14.61 -12.91
C ALA A 47 -0.15 14.95 -12.11
N ASP A 48 0.07 16.23 -11.80
CA ASP A 48 1.24 16.71 -11.07
C ASP A 48 1.25 16.19 -9.62
N GLN A 49 0.07 16.16 -8.97
CA GLN A 49 -0.09 15.58 -7.64
C GLN A 49 0.15 14.07 -7.66
N ILE A 50 -0.31 13.37 -8.70
CA ILE A 50 -0.07 11.92 -8.86
C ILE A 50 1.43 11.66 -9.00
N ASP A 51 2.13 12.42 -9.84
CA ASP A 51 3.56 12.23 -10.03
C ASP A 51 4.38 12.55 -8.78
N SER A 52 3.93 13.54 -7.99
CA SER A 52 4.62 13.97 -6.77
C SER A 52 4.29 13.14 -5.52
N CYS A 53 3.11 12.51 -5.47
CA CYS A 53 2.61 11.79 -4.27
C CYS A 53 2.58 10.26 -4.44
N THR A 54 2.87 9.75 -5.64
CA THR A 54 2.92 8.32 -5.94
C THR A 54 4.21 7.96 -6.66
N SER A 55 4.63 6.69 -6.57
CA SER A 55 5.88 6.22 -7.17
C SER A 55 5.69 5.01 -8.05
N GLN A 56 6.36 4.98 -9.21
CA GLN A 56 6.46 3.78 -10.06
C GLN A 56 7.47 2.77 -9.52
N VAL A 57 8.31 3.15 -8.56
CA VAL A 57 9.36 2.31 -7.99
C VAL A 57 8.88 1.81 -6.62
N PHE A 58 8.34 0.59 -6.61
CA PHE A 58 7.86 -0.10 -5.41
C PHE A 58 8.24 -1.59 -5.46
N GLU A 59 8.29 -2.22 -4.29
CA GLU A 59 8.70 -3.62 -4.14
C GLU A 59 7.68 -4.38 -3.31
N GLY A 60 7.47 -5.66 -3.68
CA GLY A 60 6.54 -6.59 -3.04
C GLY A 60 5.08 -6.18 -3.19
N LEU A 61 4.20 -7.15 -3.44
CA LEU A 61 2.75 -6.91 -3.55
C LEU A 61 1.99 -7.71 -2.50
N ILE A 62 1.01 -7.07 -1.88
CA ILE A 62 0.11 -7.64 -0.89
C ILE A 62 -1.32 -7.48 -1.41
N SER A 63 -2.01 -8.59 -1.67
CA SER A 63 -3.45 -8.58 -1.95
C SER A 63 -4.22 -8.65 -0.65
N LEU A 64 -4.72 -7.49 -0.19
CA LEU A 64 -5.43 -7.36 1.07
C LEU A 64 -6.94 -7.53 0.90
N ALA A 65 -7.46 -8.68 1.32
CA ALA A 65 -8.90 -8.98 1.26
C ALA A 65 -9.66 -8.51 2.51
N ASN A 66 -9.08 -8.69 3.71
CA ASN A 66 -9.69 -8.30 4.98
C ASN A 66 -8.65 -7.64 5.91
N PRO A 67 -8.59 -6.29 5.94
CA PRO A 67 -7.69 -5.52 6.79
C PRO A 67 -7.80 -5.89 8.28
N ALA A 68 -9.02 -5.93 8.82
CA ALA A 68 -9.27 -6.09 10.25
C ALA A 68 -8.82 -7.47 10.82
N LYS A 69 -8.78 -8.51 9.98
CA LYS A 69 -8.41 -9.88 10.38
C LYS A 69 -7.00 -10.28 9.98
N SER A 70 -6.34 -9.51 9.11
CA SER A 70 -5.03 -9.89 8.56
C SER A 70 -3.89 -9.47 9.48
N TRP A 71 -3.07 -10.44 9.92
CA TRP A 71 -1.83 -10.12 10.62
C TRP A 71 -0.87 -9.30 9.75
N VAL A 72 -0.79 -9.61 8.45
CA VAL A 72 0.05 -8.86 7.49
C VAL A 72 -0.40 -7.39 7.42
N ALA A 73 -1.71 -7.13 7.47
CA ALA A 73 -2.23 -5.76 7.47
C ALA A 73 -1.79 -5.00 8.73
N LYS A 74 -1.88 -5.62 9.90
CA LYS A 74 -1.42 -5.02 11.17
C LYS A 74 0.08 -4.73 11.13
N TRP A 75 0.87 -5.69 10.68
CA TRP A 75 2.33 -5.54 10.56
C TRP A 75 2.70 -4.41 9.60
N GLN A 76 1.97 -4.27 8.50
CA GLN A 76 2.20 -3.23 7.49
C GLN A 76 1.44 -1.92 7.76
N ARG A 77 0.79 -1.77 8.92
CA ARG A 77 0.00 -0.56 9.29
C ARG A 77 -1.11 -0.24 8.27
N LEU A 78 -1.68 -1.27 7.67
CA LEU A 78 -2.81 -1.21 6.73
C LEU A 78 -4.16 -1.45 7.43
N ASP A 79 -4.18 -1.44 8.76
CA ASP A 79 -5.41 -1.55 9.54
C ASP A 79 -6.29 -0.31 9.30
N GLY A 80 -7.58 -0.51 9.05
CA GLY A 80 -8.51 0.57 8.71
C GLY A 80 -8.52 1.03 7.23
N TYR A 81 -7.59 0.55 6.39
CA TYR A 81 -7.62 0.85 4.96
C TYR A 81 -8.58 -0.03 4.17
N VAL A 82 -8.90 0.38 2.93
CA VAL A 82 -9.79 -0.39 2.06
C VAL A 82 -9.13 -1.72 1.61
N LYS A 83 -9.95 -2.67 1.15
CA LYS A 83 -9.43 -3.85 0.46
C LYS A 83 -8.76 -3.43 -0.85
N GLY A 84 -7.65 -4.07 -1.21
CA GLY A 84 -6.89 -3.66 -2.40
C GLY A 84 -5.53 -4.35 -2.52
N VAL A 85 -4.73 -3.86 -3.46
CA VAL A 85 -3.34 -4.30 -3.64
C VAL A 85 -2.42 -3.22 -3.07
N TYR A 86 -1.48 -3.62 -2.22
CA TYR A 86 -0.57 -2.73 -1.51
C TYR A 86 0.88 -3.14 -1.76
N ALA A 87 1.80 -2.17 -1.74
CA ALA A 87 3.22 -2.44 -1.85
C ALA A 87 3.83 -2.72 -0.47
N THR A 88 4.82 -3.61 -0.38
CA THR A 88 5.58 -3.78 0.88
C THR A 88 6.52 -2.60 1.14
N LYS A 89 7.04 -2.00 0.06
CA LYS A 89 7.96 -0.88 0.09
C LYS A 89 7.68 0.06 -1.06
N VAL A 90 7.76 1.37 -0.81
CA VAL A 90 7.61 2.43 -1.82
C VAL A 90 8.84 3.32 -1.79
N SER A 91 9.48 3.50 -2.95
CA SER A 91 10.61 4.42 -3.09
C SER A 91 10.12 5.82 -3.39
N GLY A 92 10.72 6.83 -2.77
CA GLY A 92 10.34 8.23 -2.93
C GLY A 92 10.04 8.89 -1.58
N GLN A 93 9.92 10.21 -1.60
CA GLN A 93 9.51 11.00 -0.46
C GLN A 93 8.48 12.02 -0.91
N LEU A 94 7.48 12.26 -0.06
CA LEU A 94 6.52 13.33 -0.30
C LEU A 94 7.21 14.70 -0.23
N PRO A 95 6.82 15.63 -1.10
CA PRO A 95 7.21 17.04 -1.02
C PRO A 95 6.96 17.63 0.38
N ASP A 96 7.85 18.51 0.82
CA ASP A 96 7.83 19.08 2.17
C ASP A 96 6.53 19.83 2.48
N ASP A 97 5.98 20.52 1.48
CA ASP A 97 4.69 21.23 1.52
C ASP A 97 3.52 20.27 1.75
N VAL A 98 3.46 19.17 0.99
CA VAL A 98 2.42 18.15 1.15
C VAL A 98 2.51 17.50 2.54
N ARG A 99 3.73 17.24 3.03
CA ARG A 99 3.91 16.70 4.40
C ARG A 99 3.44 17.67 5.47
N ALA A 100 3.76 18.96 5.35
CA ALA A 100 3.33 19.98 6.29
C ALA A 100 1.80 20.08 6.34
N THR A 101 1.13 20.10 5.19
CA THR A 101 -0.34 20.09 5.12
C THR A 101 -0.95 18.87 5.83
N ILE A 102 -0.41 17.68 5.58
CA ILE A 102 -0.91 16.44 6.20
C ILE A 102 -0.75 16.45 7.73
N GLU A 103 0.37 16.96 8.23
CA GLU A 103 0.68 16.99 9.67
C GLU A 103 -0.06 18.11 10.41
N GLU A 104 -0.16 19.30 9.83
CA GLU A 104 -0.74 20.48 10.48
C GLU A 104 -2.28 20.51 10.37
N GLU A 105 -2.82 20.26 9.19
CA GLU A 105 -4.25 20.39 8.91
C GLU A 105 -5.01 19.12 9.29
N TYR A 106 -4.52 17.96 8.88
CA TYR A 106 -5.19 16.67 9.05
C TYR A 106 -4.71 15.89 10.28
N ARG A 107 -3.65 16.37 10.97
CA ARG A 107 -3.03 15.70 12.14
C ARG A 107 -2.62 14.26 11.86
N VAL A 108 -2.29 13.96 10.60
CA VAL A 108 -1.83 12.65 10.17
C VAL A 108 -0.31 12.64 10.18
N ARG A 109 0.29 11.71 10.93
CA ARG A 109 1.76 11.56 10.94
C ARG A 109 2.20 10.81 9.68
N TYR A 110 3.01 11.45 8.84
CA TYR A 110 3.60 10.78 7.69
C TYR A 110 4.71 9.82 8.14
N ILE A 111 4.60 8.55 7.75
CA ILE A 111 5.67 7.57 7.97
C ILE A 111 5.93 6.80 6.66
N PRO A 112 7.11 6.98 6.04
CA PRO A 112 7.38 6.37 4.73
C PRO A 112 7.38 4.83 4.80
N TYR A 113 6.97 4.20 3.71
CA TYR A 113 7.06 2.74 3.49
C TYR A 113 8.43 2.36 2.89
N VAL A 114 9.50 2.95 3.41
CA VAL A 114 10.86 2.55 3.06
C VAL A 114 11.30 1.41 3.97
N LEU A 115 12.28 0.62 3.53
CA LEU A 115 12.96 -0.32 4.42
C LEU A 115 13.69 0.49 5.49
N VAL A 116 13.02 0.74 6.61
CA VAL A 116 13.72 1.02 7.85
C VAL A 116 14.33 -0.31 8.24
N LEU A 117 15.59 -0.55 7.86
CA LEU A 117 16.39 -1.60 8.48
C LEU A 117 16.31 -1.36 9.99
N PRO A 118 15.73 -2.27 10.77
CA PRO A 118 15.56 -2.02 12.17
C PRO A 118 16.92 -2.15 12.87
N SER A 119 17.40 -1.03 13.42
CA SER A 119 17.96 -1.04 14.78
C SER A 119 16.86 -1.17 15.85
N SER A 120 15.60 -1.41 15.45
CA SER A 120 14.52 -1.85 16.33
C SER A 120 14.73 -3.32 16.73
N PRO A 121 14.61 -3.70 18.00
CA PRO A 121 14.68 -5.09 18.40
C PRO A 121 13.54 -5.83 17.70
N SER A 122 13.87 -6.91 17.00
CA SER A 122 12.91 -7.91 16.57
C SER A 122 11.97 -8.25 17.73
N PRO A 123 10.64 -8.33 17.53
CA PRO A 123 9.75 -8.92 18.51
C PRO A 123 10.32 -10.28 18.94
N PRO A 124 10.41 -10.59 20.25
CA PRO A 124 11.09 -11.78 20.76
C PRO A 124 10.46 -13.12 20.32
N TRP A 125 9.39 -13.08 19.52
CA TRP A 125 8.67 -14.23 18.99
C TRP A 125 8.93 -14.48 17.50
N ILE A 126 9.67 -13.61 16.81
CA ILE A 126 10.11 -13.86 15.44
C ILE A 126 11.38 -14.72 15.53
N GLY A 127 11.17 -16.02 15.67
CA GLY A 127 12.22 -17.01 15.45
C GLY A 127 12.82 -16.84 14.05
N SER A 128 14.14 -16.96 13.95
CA SER A 128 14.95 -16.68 12.76
C SER A 128 14.76 -17.63 11.57
N ALA A 129 13.60 -18.27 11.45
CA ALA A 129 13.23 -19.08 10.31
C ALA A 129 11.70 -19.11 10.22
N ASP A 130 11.14 -18.22 9.42
CA ASP A 130 10.00 -18.50 8.52
C ASP A 130 9.51 -17.20 7.88
N PHE A 131 10.31 -16.71 6.93
CA PHE A 131 9.79 -15.98 5.77
C PHE A 131 9.11 -16.96 4.80
N ALA A 132 8.36 -17.93 5.34
CA ALA A 132 7.69 -18.95 4.57
C ALA A 132 6.31 -18.41 4.19
N PHE A 133 6.17 -18.10 2.90
CA PHE A 133 4.96 -18.33 2.13
C PHE A 133 3.93 -19.17 2.91
N TYR A 134 2.81 -18.56 3.30
CA TYR A 134 1.62 -19.35 3.59
C TYR A 134 1.17 -19.96 2.25
N ARG A 135 1.75 -21.11 1.86
CA ARG A 135 1.13 -22.00 0.89
C ARG A 135 -0.17 -22.45 1.52
N ARG A 136 -1.26 -21.87 1.02
CA ARG A 136 -2.59 -22.42 1.19
C ARG A 136 -2.59 -23.69 0.36
N ASP A 137 -2.41 -24.85 1.00
CA ASP A 137 -2.74 -26.12 0.38
C ASP A 137 -4.25 -26.08 0.10
N GLY A 138 -4.58 -25.81 -1.16
CA GLY A 138 -5.90 -26.05 -1.71
C GLY A 138 -5.90 -27.44 -2.32
N SER A 139 -6.44 -28.41 -1.59
CA SER A 139 -7.01 -29.62 -2.17
C SER A 139 -8.51 -29.59 -1.91
N ALA A 140 -9.26 -29.51 -3.01
CA ALA A 140 -10.68 -29.75 -3.13
C ALA A 140 -10.97 -31.26 -3.17
N ASN A 141 -12.19 -31.65 -2.77
CA ASN A 141 -12.85 -32.97 -2.86
C ASN A 141 -12.24 -34.06 -1.95
N GLU A 142 -12.94 -35.02 -1.33
CA GLU A 142 -14.13 -35.83 -1.65
C GLU A 142 -14.88 -36.16 -0.32
N ALA A 143 -16.22 -36.11 -0.28
CA ALA A 143 -17.10 -37.28 -0.21
C ALA A 143 -16.72 -38.35 0.84
N GLU A 144 -17.37 -38.32 2.02
CA GLU A 144 -18.36 -39.30 2.52
C GLU A 144 -19.05 -38.76 3.79
#